data_AF-A0A1Y4B1F3-F1
#
_entry.id   AF-A0A1Y4B1F3-F1
#
_cell.length_a   1.000
_cell.length_b   1.000
_cell.length_c   1.000
_cell.angle_alpha   90.00
_cell.angle_beta   90.00
_cell.angle_gamma   90.00
#
_symmetry.space_group_name_H-M   'P 1'
#
loop_
_entity.id
_entity.type
_entity.pdbx_description
1 polymer ?
#
loop_
_entity_poly.entity_id
_entity_poly.type
_entity_poly.pdbx_seq_one_letter_code
_entity_poly.pdbx_strand_id
1 'polypeptide(L)'
;MKKAVNYIVLVNLLFIVLNVAELIYAGYFRDEYNVTGEYTVLNSVLWILLALALISFTESCICILKRRGEEKKIFFTVVGVGLTTVLLFVNIFYVNYAYGQIRRYRPETVVSDDSAGNSADSGSAKADGEKKNVILDISSYFEFAYRCRTVEELKEHASAVLMGTVMEEQPWVDNDATIGTDYTVQVDKCYLGGLDADSTITISTLGGYVPAKEYFDKQDDPKAEPYRKEMEENPDNAYVRFLCDGAWLPEVGKKYIWFVEVLQEQGKTIYTPVNVYEGIYEIKNNSVERFAPASMEIMPDGTAGIPENIMTFSRMEQEIDK
;
A
#
# COMPACT_ATOMS: atom_id res chain seq x y z
N MET A 1 -50.57 -3.04 -3.25
CA MET A 1 -49.94 -2.56 -1.99
C MET A 1 -49.34 -3.66 -1.11
N LYS A 2 -50.08 -4.69 -0.64
CA LYS A 2 -49.51 -5.77 0.19
C LYS A 2 -48.24 -6.43 -0.41
N LYS A 3 -48.26 -6.71 -1.73
CA LYS A 3 -47.09 -7.28 -2.42
C LYS A 3 -45.88 -6.34 -2.44
N ALA A 4 -46.08 -5.02 -2.58
CA ALA A 4 -45.00 -4.03 -2.58
C ALA A 4 -44.38 -3.85 -1.19
N VAL A 5 -45.20 -3.86 -0.13
CA VAL A 5 -44.73 -3.83 1.26
C VAL A 5 -43.93 -5.10 1.59
N ASN A 6 -44.41 -6.28 1.15
CA ASN A 6 -43.66 -7.52 1.35
C ASN A 6 -42.33 -7.54 0.60
N TYR A 7 -42.26 -6.96 -0.60
CA TYR A 7 -41.00 -6.82 -1.34
C TYR A 7 -40.00 -5.91 -0.61
N ILE A 8 -40.46 -4.81 -0.02
CA ILE A 8 -39.60 -3.89 0.72
C ILE A 8 -39.08 -4.53 2.01
N VAL A 9 -39.95 -5.26 2.73
CA VAL A 9 -39.55 -6.02 3.92
C VAL A 9 -38.53 -7.10 3.55
N LEU A 10 -38.74 -7.81 2.43
CA LEU A 10 -37.81 -8.83 1.94
C LEU A 10 -36.45 -8.24 1.56
N VAL A 11 -36.44 -7.10 0.86
CA VAL A 11 -35.23 -6.39 0.46
C VAL A 11 -34.46 -5.89 1.68
N ASN A 12 -35.14 -5.31 2.68
CA ASN A 12 -34.50 -4.88 3.93
C ASN A 12 -33.97 -6.06 4.76
N LEU A 13 -34.68 -7.19 4.80
CA LEU A 13 -34.19 -8.42 5.43
C LEU A 13 -32.95 -8.97 4.72
N LEU A 14 -32.94 -8.95 3.39
CA LEU A 14 -31.77 -9.35 2.61
C LEU A 14 -30.57 -8.44 2.91
N PHE A 15 -30.81 -7.13 3.05
CA PHE A 15 -29.78 -6.16 3.44
C PHE A 15 -29.24 -6.40 4.85
N ILE A 16 -30.10 -6.72 5.83
CA ILE A 16 -29.65 -7.08 7.19
C ILE A 16 -28.79 -8.35 7.14
N VAL A 17 -29.21 -9.36 6.38
CA VAL A 17 -28.45 -10.60 6.22
C VAL A 17 -27.09 -10.34 5.54
N LEU A 18 -27.04 -9.49 4.51
CA LEU A 18 -25.80 -9.10 3.85
C LEU A 18 -24.85 -8.35 4.79
N ASN A 19 -25.35 -7.40 5.58
CA ASN A 19 -24.53 -6.68 6.56
C ASN A 19 -24.03 -7.60 7.68
N VAL A 20 -24.86 -8.55 8.15
CA VAL A 20 -24.44 -9.55 9.14
C VAL A 20 -23.42 -10.51 8.53
N ALA A 21 -23.58 -10.92 7.27
CA ALA A 21 -22.61 -11.76 6.57
C ALA A 21 -21.28 -11.05 6.36
N GLU A 22 -21.29 -9.73 6.06
CA GLU A 22 -20.09 -8.91 5.95
C GLU A 22 -19.42 -8.71 7.32
N LEU A 23 -20.20 -8.56 8.40
CA LEU A 23 -19.69 -8.46 9.77
C LEU A 23 -19.10 -9.80 10.25
N ILE A 24 -19.70 -10.92 9.86
CA ILE A 24 -19.16 -12.27 10.09
C ILE A 24 -17.92 -12.48 9.23
N TYR A 25 -17.91 -12.08 7.95
CA TYR A 25 -16.74 -12.18 7.08
C TYR A 25 -15.57 -11.36 7.64
N ALA A 26 -15.81 -10.09 8.01
CA ALA A 26 -14.83 -9.23 8.64
C ALA A 26 -14.38 -9.73 10.03
N GLY A 27 -15.26 -10.42 10.76
CA GLY A 27 -14.96 -10.98 12.08
C GLY A 27 -14.30 -12.37 12.05
N TYR A 28 -14.57 -13.19 11.05
CA TYR A 28 -14.04 -14.55 10.89
C TYR A 28 -12.63 -14.54 10.30
N PHE A 29 -12.31 -13.55 9.46
CA PHE A 29 -10.95 -13.29 9.00
C PHE A 29 -10.11 -12.47 9.99
N ARG A 30 -10.65 -12.11 11.16
CA ARG A 30 -9.94 -11.36 12.20
C ARG A 30 -8.80 -12.17 12.86
N ASP A 31 -8.89 -13.51 12.84
CA ASP A 31 -7.86 -14.39 13.39
C ASP A 31 -6.81 -14.79 12.32
N GLU A 32 -7.09 -14.56 11.03
CA GLU A 32 -6.19 -14.89 9.91
C GLU A 32 -5.46 -13.64 9.36
N TYR A 33 -6.04 -12.46 9.53
CA TYR A 33 -5.46 -11.17 9.20
C TYR A 33 -5.58 -10.29 10.44
N ASN A 34 -4.44 -9.82 10.98
CA ASN A 34 -4.31 -9.15 12.28
C ASN A 34 -4.89 -7.72 12.26
N VAL A 35 -6.14 -7.57 11.83
CA VAL A 35 -6.83 -6.28 11.68
C VAL A 35 -7.24 -5.77 13.05
N THR A 36 -6.38 -4.96 13.65
CA THR A 36 -6.75 -4.06 14.77
C THR A 36 -7.65 -2.93 14.22
N GLY A 37 -8.93 -2.77 14.59
CA GLY A 37 -9.75 -3.58 15.47
C GLY A 37 -10.81 -2.82 16.28
N GLU A 38 -11.07 -1.53 16.04
CA GLU A 38 -12.15 -0.79 16.75
C GLU A 38 -12.97 0.16 15.87
N TYR A 39 -12.33 0.97 15.01
CA TYR A 39 -13.04 1.97 14.19
C TYR A 39 -13.95 1.37 13.11
N THR A 40 -13.55 0.27 12.47
CA THR A 40 -14.35 -0.37 11.41
C THR A 40 -15.60 -1.04 11.97
N VAL A 41 -15.49 -1.72 13.11
CA VAL A 41 -16.63 -2.36 13.78
C VAL A 41 -17.60 -1.32 14.33
N LEU A 42 -17.10 -0.26 14.98
CA LEU A 42 -17.94 0.81 15.51
C LEU A 42 -18.66 1.57 14.40
N ASN A 43 -17.97 1.83 13.28
CA ASN A 43 -18.57 2.48 12.11
C ASN A 43 -19.67 1.59 11.49
N SER A 44 -19.39 0.29 11.28
CA SER A 44 -20.40 -0.66 10.78
C SER A 44 -21.61 -0.77 11.70
N VAL A 45 -21.42 -0.80 13.03
CA VAL A 45 -22.52 -0.80 14.01
C VAL A 45 -23.33 0.48 13.94
N LEU A 46 -22.69 1.65 13.81
CA LEU A 46 -23.37 2.94 13.68
C LEU A 46 -24.23 2.99 12.41
N TRP A 47 -23.73 2.47 11.29
CA TRP A 47 -24.47 2.40 10.03
C TRP A 47 -25.66 1.44 10.08
N ILE A 48 -25.51 0.28 10.74
CA ILE A 48 -26.63 -0.65 10.96
C ILE A 48 -27.72 0.02 11.80
N LEU A 49 -27.34 0.74 12.86
CA LEU A 49 -28.29 1.47 13.72
C LEU A 49 -29.01 2.58 12.94
N LEU A 50 -28.30 3.31 12.07
CA LEU A 50 -28.90 4.34 11.23
C LEU A 50 -29.88 3.75 10.20
N ALA A 51 -29.54 2.59 9.61
CA ALA A 51 -30.43 1.88 8.69
C ALA A 51 -31.72 1.42 9.39
N LEU A 52 -31.60 0.84 10.60
CA LEU A 52 -32.77 0.45 11.41
C LEU A 52 -33.64 1.65 11.80
N ALA A 53 -33.02 2.79 12.14
CA ALA A 53 -33.74 4.02 12.45
C ALA A 53 -34.53 4.53 11.23
N LEU A 54 -33.92 4.54 10.03
CA LEU A 54 -34.57 4.96 8.78
C LEU A 54 -35.74 4.04 8.41
N ILE A 55 -35.60 2.72 8.61
CA ILE A 55 -36.69 1.76 8.39
C ILE A 55 -37.87 2.07 9.33
N SER A 56 -37.61 2.22 10.63
CA SER A 56 -38.68 2.49 11.61
C SER A 56 -39.39 3.83 11.37
N PHE A 57 -38.65 4.86 10.96
CA PHE A 57 -39.20 6.16 10.58
C PHE A 57 -40.09 6.07 9.34
N THR A 58 -39.65 5.27 8.35
CA THR A 58 -40.40 5.08 7.11
C THR A 58 -41.71 4.32 7.34
N GLU A 59 -41.69 3.26 8.15
CA GLU A 59 -42.91 2.52 8.54
C GLU A 59 -43.91 3.42 9.28
N SER A 60 -43.40 4.29 10.16
CA SER A 60 -44.23 5.26 10.89
C SER A 60 -44.88 6.27 9.95
N CYS A 61 -44.13 6.83 8.99
CA CYS A 61 -44.64 7.75 7.98
C CYS A 61 -45.69 7.09 7.09
N ILE A 62 -45.46 5.86 6.64
CA ILE A 62 -46.41 5.09 5.82
C ILE A 62 -47.71 4.84 6.59
N CYS A 63 -47.62 4.47 7.88
CA CYS A 63 -48.80 4.26 8.73
C CYS A 63 -49.64 5.54 8.86
N ILE A 64 -49.01 6.70 9.08
CA ILE A 64 -49.69 7.99 9.20
C ILE A 64 -50.35 8.39 7.88
N LEU A 65 -49.62 8.29 6.76
CA LEU A 65 -50.12 8.65 5.44
C LEU A 65 -51.28 7.73 4.99
N LYS A 66 -51.23 6.45 5.36
CA LYS A 66 -52.31 5.49 5.10
C LYS A 66 -53.57 5.79 5.89
N ARG A 67 -53.45 6.25 7.15
CA ARG A 67 -54.61 6.72 7.94
C ARG A 67 -55.25 7.99 7.35
N ARG A 68 -54.46 8.81 6.65
CA ARG A 68 -54.94 10.03 5.98
C ARG A 68 -55.46 9.81 4.56
N GLY A 69 -55.40 8.59 4.03
CA GLY A 69 -55.85 8.26 2.66
C GLY A 69 -54.96 8.86 1.56
N GLU A 70 -53.74 9.31 1.88
CA GLU A 70 -52.86 10.02 0.95
C GLU A 70 -51.96 9.05 0.16
N GLU A 71 -52.57 8.11 -0.58
CA GLU A 71 -51.87 7.00 -1.24
C GLU A 71 -50.76 7.44 -2.21
N LYS A 72 -50.93 8.58 -2.89
CA LYS A 72 -49.90 9.13 -3.78
C LYS A 72 -48.64 9.56 -3.03
N LYS A 73 -48.77 10.08 -1.80
CA LYS A 73 -47.62 10.52 -0.99
C LYS A 73 -46.84 9.34 -0.42
N ILE A 74 -47.52 8.22 -0.12
CA ILE A 74 -46.87 6.97 0.29
C ILE A 74 -45.86 6.50 -0.77
N PHE A 75 -46.24 6.58 -2.05
CA PHE A 75 -45.34 6.22 -3.14
C PHE A 75 -44.07 7.08 -3.16
N PHE A 76 -44.20 8.41 -3.05
CA PHE A 76 -43.05 9.31 -3.01
C PHE A 76 -42.16 9.12 -1.77
N THR A 77 -42.75 8.85 -0.61
CA THR A 77 -41.99 8.54 0.61
C THR A 77 -41.17 7.26 0.45
N VAL A 78 -41.76 6.21 -0.14
CA VAL A 78 -41.05 4.94 -0.39
C VAL A 78 -39.91 5.12 -1.40
N VAL A 79 -40.17 5.83 -2.50
CA VAL A 79 -39.14 6.09 -3.53
C VAL A 79 -38.01 6.97 -2.97
N GLY A 80 -38.34 8.00 -2.19
CA GLY A 80 -37.36 8.89 -1.57
C GLY A 80 -36.43 8.15 -0.61
N VAL A 81 -37.00 7.29 0.26
CA VAL A 81 -36.22 6.47 1.19
C VAL A 81 -35.32 5.49 0.45
N GLY A 82 -35.86 4.80 -0.57
CA GLY A 82 -35.06 3.91 -1.41
C GLY A 82 -33.88 4.61 -2.08
N LEU A 83 -34.10 5.82 -2.61
CA LEU A 83 -33.05 6.63 -3.23
C LEU A 83 -31.98 7.05 -2.21
N THR A 84 -32.38 7.48 -1.02
CA THR A 84 -31.42 7.84 0.05
C THR A 84 -30.61 6.65 0.53
N THR A 85 -31.20 5.46 0.63
CA THR A 85 -30.48 4.23 1.00
C THR A 85 -29.45 3.85 -0.07
N VAL A 86 -29.79 3.99 -1.36
CA VAL A 86 -28.85 3.76 -2.46
C VAL A 86 -27.69 4.76 -2.43
N LEU A 87 -27.98 6.06 -2.24
CA LEU A 87 -26.95 7.09 -2.15
C LEU A 87 -26.02 6.89 -0.95
N LEU A 88 -26.56 6.45 0.19
CA LEU A 88 -25.78 6.05 1.36
C LEU A 88 -24.85 4.88 1.05
N PHE A 89 -25.33 3.88 0.33
CA PHE A 89 -24.54 2.71 -0.05
C PHE A 89 -23.42 3.06 -1.04
N VAL A 90 -23.70 3.93 -2.02
CA VAL A 90 -22.66 4.47 -2.92
C VAL A 90 -21.61 5.24 -2.14
N ASN A 91 -22.01 6.02 -1.14
CA ASN A 91 -21.08 6.75 -0.28
C ASN A 91 -20.24 5.79 0.58
N ILE A 92 -20.83 4.76 1.18
CA ILE A 92 -20.10 3.72 1.94
C ILE A 92 -19.11 2.98 1.04
N PHE A 93 -19.51 2.57 -0.16
CA PHE A 93 -18.61 1.94 -1.12
C PHE A 93 -17.50 2.88 -1.55
N TYR A 94 -17.80 4.14 -1.83
CA TYR A 94 -16.81 5.12 -2.24
C TYR A 94 -15.84 5.44 -1.10
N VAL A 95 -16.33 5.57 0.13
CA VAL A 95 -15.51 5.81 1.33
C VAL A 95 -14.68 4.57 1.67
N ASN A 96 -15.24 3.36 1.65
CA ASN A 96 -14.46 2.13 1.87
C ASN A 96 -13.47 1.86 0.73
N TYR A 97 -13.80 2.21 -0.52
CA TYR A 97 -12.87 2.13 -1.64
C TYR A 97 -11.74 3.15 -1.49
N ALA A 98 -12.06 4.42 -1.16
CA ALA A 98 -11.07 5.46 -0.91
C ALA A 98 -10.20 5.17 0.32
N TYR A 99 -10.79 4.69 1.43
CA TYR A 99 -10.05 4.27 2.62
C TYR A 99 -9.27 2.98 2.41
N GLY A 100 -9.75 2.07 1.55
CA GLY A 100 -9.01 0.89 1.11
C GLY A 100 -7.77 1.26 0.30
N GLN A 101 -7.86 2.30 -0.54
CA GLN A 101 -6.69 2.87 -1.23
C GLN A 101 -5.72 3.56 -0.24
N ILE A 102 -6.24 4.23 0.80
CA ILE A 102 -5.40 4.87 1.84
C ILE A 102 -4.71 3.84 2.76
N ARG A 103 -5.37 2.71 3.10
CA ARG A 103 -4.78 1.65 3.95
C ARG A 103 -3.86 0.69 3.21
N ARG A 104 -3.90 0.61 1.87
CA ARG A 104 -2.90 -0.10 1.06
C ARG A 104 -1.48 0.47 1.19
N TYR A 105 -1.33 1.61 1.86
CA TYR A 105 -0.05 2.25 2.14
C TYR A 105 0.42 2.14 3.60
N ARG A 106 -0.30 1.45 4.49
CA ARG A 106 0.19 1.23 5.87
C ARG A 106 0.87 -0.15 5.96
N PRO A 107 2.21 -0.23 5.95
CA PRO A 107 2.90 -1.49 6.20
C PRO A 107 2.58 -2.01 7.61
N GLU A 108 2.32 -3.31 7.75
CA GLU A 108 2.35 -3.98 9.05
C GLU A 108 3.81 -4.00 9.53
N THR A 109 4.10 -3.28 10.61
CA THR A 109 5.39 -3.32 11.30
C THR A 109 5.53 -4.65 12.03
N VAL A 110 6.24 -5.60 11.42
CA VAL A 110 6.77 -6.75 12.15
C VAL A 110 8.09 -6.30 12.76
N VAL A 111 8.10 -6.05 14.07
CA VAL A 111 9.35 -5.94 14.82
C VAL A 111 9.92 -7.35 14.92
N SER A 112 10.96 -7.64 14.15
CA SER A 112 11.72 -8.88 14.29
C SER A 112 12.52 -8.83 15.59
N ASP A 113 12.11 -9.60 16.60
CA ASP A 113 12.87 -9.88 17.82
C ASP A 113 14.06 -10.81 17.49
N ASP A 114 15.08 -10.30 16.80
CA ASP A 114 16.35 -11.01 16.64
C ASP A 114 17.34 -10.61 17.73
N SER A 115 16.92 -10.74 18.99
CA SER A 115 17.84 -10.85 20.13
C SER A 115 18.26 -12.32 20.32
N ALA A 116 18.96 -12.90 19.34
CA ALA A 116 19.64 -14.18 19.50
C ALA A 116 20.85 -14.32 18.55
N GLY A 117 22.02 -13.94 19.05
CA GLY A 117 23.35 -14.49 18.77
C GLY A 117 23.66 -15.18 17.43
N ASN A 118 24.58 -14.55 16.69
CA ASN A 118 25.62 -15.13 15.84
C ASN A 118 25.26 -16.14 14.72
N SER A 119 25.66 -15.70 13.52
CA SER A 119 26.23 -16.46 12.40
C SER A 119 25.28 -17.17 11.43
N ALA A 120 25.15 -16.59 10.24
CA ALA A 120 25.61 -17.26 9.02
C ALA A 120 26.00 -16.20 7.98
N ASP A 121 27.29 -16.19 7.66
CA ASP A 121 27.93 -15.48 6.56
C ASP A 121 27.37 -16.00 5.23
N SER A 122 26.69 -15.14 4.47
CA SER A 122 26.50 -15.32 3.03
C SER A 122 27.10 -14.10 2.34
N GLY A 123 28.27 -14.34 1.75
CA GLY A 123 29.14 -13.29 1.25
C GLY A 123 28.52 -12.45 0.14
N SER A 124 28.62 -11.14 0.30
CA SER A 124 29.07 -10.27 -0.77
C SER A 124 30.06 -9.26 -0.20
N ALA A 125 31.20 -9.12 -0.86
CA ALA A 125 32.31 -8.30 -0.39
C ALA A 125 32.09 -6.81 -0.68
N LYS A 126 32.16 -6.02 0.39
CA LYS A 126 32.60 -4.61 0.53
C LYS A 126 32.09 -3.55 -0.46
N ALA A 127 31.38 -2.56 0.12
CA ALA A 127 31.65 -1.15 -0.11
C ALA A 127 32.01 -0.50 1.24
N ASP A 128 33.11 0.25 1.26
CA ASP A 128 33.66 0.97 2.41
C ASP A 128 32.84 2.26 2.61
N GLY A 129 31.67 2.13 3.23
CA GLY A 129 30.89 3.23 3.81
C GLY A 129 30.81 3.00 5.30
N GLU A 130 30.84 4.06 6.11
CA GLU A 130 30.65 3.94 7.56
C GLU A 130 29.44 3.05 7.83
N LYS A 131 29.68 1.92 8.50
CA LYS A 131 28.61 0.97 8.81
C LYS A 131 27.66 1.66 9.78
N LYS A 132 26.55 2.18 9.26
CA LYS A 132 25.49 2.84 10.04
C LYS A 132 25.12 1.91 11.20
N ASN A 133 25.16 2.43 12.42
CA ASN A 133 24.77 1.67 13.60
C ASN A 133 23.24 1.55 13.65
N VAL A 134 22.71 0.51 13.02
CA VAL A 134 21.28 0.23 12.97
C VAL A 134 20.86 -0.42 14.28
N ILE A 135 20.08 0.32 15.07
CA ILE A 135 19.59 -0.14 16.38
C ILE A 135 18.21 -0.79 16.27
N LEU A 136 17.43 -0.42 15.25
CA LEU A 136 16.13 -1.00 14.95
C LEU A 136 16.06 -1.28 13.45
N ASP A 137 15.77 -2.54 13.13
CA ASP A 137 15.67 -3.05 11.78
C ASP A 137 14.24 -3.49 11.53
N ILE A 138 13.54 -2.75 10.68
CA ILE A 138 12.14 -2.96 10.38
C ILE A 138 12.06 -3.60 8.99
N SER A 139 11.46 -4.77 8.93
CA SER A 139 11.08 -5.39 7.66
C SER A 139 9.58 -5.61 7.66
N SER A 140 8.91 -5.17 6.61
CA SER A 140 7.48 -5.36 6.44
C SER A 140 7.21 -6.18 5.20
N TYR A 141 6.22 -7.05 5.29
CA TYR A 141 5.72 -7.78 4.13
C TYR A 141 4.80 -6.88 3.31
N PHE A 142 5.04 -6.77 2.00
CA PHE A 142 4.22 -5.92 1.12
C PHE A 142 3.33 -6.77 0.22
N GLU A 143 2.03 -6.66 0.45
CA GLU A 143 1.01 -7.16 -0.47
C GLU A 143 0.64 -6.06 -1.48
N PHE A 144 1.16 -6.19 -2.69
CA PHE A 144 0.80 -5.29 -3.78
C PHE A 144 -0.56 -5.65 -4.38
N ALA A 145 -1.27 -4.64 -4.88
CA ALA A 145 -2.56 -4.82 -5.56
C ALA A 145 -2.46 -5.70 -6.82
N TYR A 146 -1.27 -5.71 -7.42
CA TYR A 146 -0.85 -6.52 -8.56
C TYR A 146 0.64 -6.81 -8.40
N ARG A 147 1.15 -7.86 -9.06
CA ARG A 147 2.58 -8.20 -9.06
C ARG A 147 3.06 -8.25 -10.50
N CYS A 148 4.23 -7.68 -10.77
CA CYS A 148 4.83 -7.69 -12.10
C CYS A 148 5.95 -8.72 -12.17
N ARG A 149 5.73 -9.84 -12.87
CA ARG A 149 6.69 -10.91 -13.14
C ARG A 149 7.50 -10.71 -14.42
N THR A 150 6.99 -9.96 -15.39
CA THR A 150 7.66 -9.72 -16.68
C THR A 150 7.96 -8.24 -16.89
N VAL A 151 8.84 -7.94 -17.84
CA VAL A 151 9.11 -6.57 -18.29
C VAL A 151 7.85 -5.94 -18.93
N GLU A 152 7.07 -6.74 -19.66
CA GLU A 152 5.80 -6.29 -20.26
C GLU A 152 4.82 -5.82 -19.19
N GLU A 153 4.61 -6.62 -18.14
CA GLU A 153 3.73 -6.25 -17.02
C GLU A 153 4.24 -4.99 -16.29
N LEU A 154 5.54 -4.82 -16.10
CA LEU A 154 6.09 -3.58 -15.54
C LEU A 154 5.80 -2.37 -16.43
N LYS A 155 5.90 -2.52 -17.75
CA LYS A 155 5.62 -1.43 -18.70
C LYS A 155 4.16 -1.02 -18.72
N GLU A 156 3.23 -1.95 -18.50
CA GLU A 156 1.79 -1.63 -18.42
C GLU A 156 1.47 -0.65 -17.28
N HIS A 157 2.28 -0.67 -16.22
CA HIS A 157 2.11 0.20 -15.06
C HIS A 157 3.05 1.42 -15.06
N ALA A 158 4.19 1.33 -15.76
CA ALA A 158 5.16 2.42 -15.81
C ALA A 158 4.67 3.61 -16.66
N SER A 159 4.81 4.82 -16.12
CA SER A 159 4.67 6.07 -16.87
C SER A 159 5.95 6.44 -17.63
N ALA A 160 7.11 6.03 -17.11
CA ALA A 160 8.40 6.19 -17.78
C ALA A 160 9.33 5.01 -17.47
N VAL A 161 10.25 4.74 -18.39
CA VAL A 161 11.32 3.74 -18.22
C VAL A 161 12.64 4.40 -18.57
N LEU A 162 13.60 4.34 -17.64
CA LEU A 162 14.91 4.97 -17.81
C LEU A 162 16.03 4.09 -17.28
N MET A 163 17.22 4.27 -17.83
CA MET A 163 18.47 3.91 -17.19
C MET A 163 19.05 5.17 -16.56
N GLY A 164 19.51 5.07 -15.31
CA GLY A 164 20.10 6.22 -14.64
C GLY A 164 21.05 5.85 -13.52
N THR A 165 21.91 6.82 -13.20
CA THR A 165 22.90 6.73 -12.12
C THR A 165 22.36 7.45 -10.88
N VAL A 166 22.40 6.79 -9.71
CA VAL A 166 22.02 7.44 -8.44
C VAL A 166 23.13 8.40 -8.04
N MET A 167 22.80 9.68 -7.93
CA MET A 167 23.75 10.74 -7.60
C MET A 167 23.74 11.05 -6.10
N GLU A 168 22.56 11.05 -5.50
CA GLU A 168 22.36 11.38 -4.08
C GLU A 168 21.22 10.53 -3.51
N GLU A 169 21.31 10.20 -2.22
CA GLU A 169 20.23 9.62 -1.43
C GLU A 169 19.83 10.62 -0.34
N GLN A 170 18.53 10.84 -0.18
CA GLN A 170 17.98 11.67 0.89
C GLN A 170 16.89 10.88 1.62
N PRO A 171 17.22 10.24 2.76
CA PRO A 171 16.22 9.53 3.55
C PRO A 171 15.27 10.53 4.21
N TRP A 172 14.03 10.11 4.43
CA TRP A 172 13.01 10.87 5.12
C TRP A 172 12.15 9.97 5.98
N VAL A 173 11.52 10.59 6.98
CA VAL A 173 10.47 9.98 7.78
C VAL A 173 9.28 10.93 7.82
N ASP A 174 8.07 10.45 7.56
CA ASP A 174 6.85 11.28 7.61
C ASP A 174 6.26 11.35 9.03
N ASN A 175 5.13 12.06 9.19
CA ASN A 175 4.49 12.22 10.50
C ASN A 175 3.86 10.95 11.06
N ASP A 176 3.67 9.92 10.23
CA ASP A 176 3.15 8.60 10.62
C ASP A 176 4.28 7.61 10.89
N ALA A 177 5.53 8.10 10.96
CA ALA A 177 6.75 7.32 11.10
C ALA A 177 7.03 6.36 9.93
N THR A 178 6.48 6.65 8.74
CA THR A 178 6.82 5.95 7.50
C THR A 178 8.20 6.39 7.05
N ILE A 179 9.07 5.43 6.75
CA ILE A 179 10.43 5.69 6.26
C ILE A 179 10.47 5.52 4.74
N GLY A 180 11.07 6.48 4.05
CA GLY A 180 11.38 6.39 2.65
C GLY A 180 12.69 7.08 2.29
N THR A 181 13.02 7.03 1.01
CA THR A 181 14.23 7.65 0.46
C THR A 181 13.91 8.30 -0.87
N ASP A 182 14.33 9.55 -1.02
CA ASP A 182 14.35 10.26 -2.27
C ASP A 182 15.74 10.10 -2.91
N TYR A 183 15.79 9.58 -4.14
CA TYR A 183 17.00 9.46 -4.91
C TYR A 183 17.05 10.53 -5.99
N THR A 184 18.14 11.29 -6.03
CA THR A 184 18.47 12.14 -7.19
C THR A 184 19.12 11.24 -8.23
N VAL A 185 18.48 11.05 -9.37
CA VAL A 185 18.94 10.15 -10.44
C VAL A 185 19.27 10.96 -11.69
N GLN A 186 20.50 10.81 -12.19
CA GLN A 186 20.89 11.30 -13.50
C GLN A 186 20.39 10.34 -14.58
N VAL A 187 19.62 10.84 -15.53
CA VAL A 187 19.08 10.07 -16.65
C VAL A 187 20.19 9.82 -17.67
N ASP A 188 20.65 8.57 -17.77
CA ASP A 188 21.64 8.18 -18.78
C ASP A 188 20.96 7.91 -20.13
N LYS A 189 19.78 7.26 -20.08
CA LYS A 189 18.99 6.92 -21.26
C LYS A 189 17.52 6.82 -20.87
N CYS A 190 16.64 7.44 -21.64
CA CYS A 190 15.19 7.26 -21.52
C CYS A 190 14.73 6.28 -22.61
N TYR A 191 13.99 5.25 -22.21
CA TYR A 191 13.36 4.28 -23.12
C TYR A 191 11.88 4.63 -23.35
N LEU A 192 11.19 5.08 -22.30
CA LEU A 192 9.78 5.46 -22.33
C LEU A 192 9.56 6.71 -21.46
N GLY A 193 8.63 7.58 -21.86
CA GLY A 193 8.19 8.75 -21.08
C GLY A 193 8.84 10.09 -21.47
N GLY A 194 9.80 10.08 -22.40
CA GLY A 194 10.34 11.30 -23.00
C GLY A 194 11.18 12.18 -22.06
N LEU A 195 11.87 11.57 -21.10
CA LEU A 195 12.84 12.26 -20.25
C LEU A 195 14.09 12.61 -21.05
N ASP A 196 14.60 13.83 -20.88
CA ASP A 196 15.83 14.25 -21.52
C ASP A 196 17.03 13.50 -20.94
N ALA A 197 17.91 13.00 -21.81
CA ALA A 197 19.20 12.48 -21.38
C ALA A 197 20.01 13.58 -20.68
N ASP A 198 20.83 13.20 -19.72
CA ASP A 198 21.60 14.07 -18.83
C ASP A 198 20.78 14.95 -17.87
N SER A 199 19.45 14.87 -17.90
CA SER A 199 18.61 15.51 -16.88
C SER A 199 18.68 14.79 -15.53
N THR A 200 18.27 15.47 -14.46
CA THR A 200 18.15 14.89 -13.13
C THR A 200 16.69 14.84 -12.70
N ILE A 201 16.26 13.68 -12.21
CA ILE A 201 14.92 13.49 -11.64
C ILE A 201 15.01 13.02 -10.20
N THR A 202 13.94 13.24 -9.43
CA THR A 202 13.78 12.66 -8.09
C THR A 202 12.90 11.42 -8.20
N ILE A 203 13.44 10.26 -7.79
CA ILE A 203 12.68 9.02 -7.62
C ILE A 203 12.51 8.78 -6.12
N SER A 204 11.28 8.81 -5.64
CA SER A 204 10.92 8.55 -4.24
C SER A 204 10.45 7.12 -4.06
N THR A 205 10.91 6.45 -3.01
CA THR A 205 10.48 5.08 -2.69
C THR A 205 10.43 4.85 -1.18
N LEU A 206 9.63 3.87 -0.77
CA LEU A 206 9.64 3.38 0.60
C LEU A 206 10.93 2.61 0.90
N GLY A 207 11.33 2.64 2.17
CA GLY A 207 12.57 2.03 2.63
C GLY A 207 13.72 3.03 2.71
N GLY A 208 14.65 2.77 3.62
CA GLY A 208 15.75 3.70 3.89
C GLY A 208 16.45 3.49 5.23
N TYR A 209 17.43 4.36 5.48
CA TYR A 209 18.11 4.51 6.75
C TYR A 209 17.89 5.92 7.27
N VAL A 210 17.16 6.08 8.36
CA VAL A 210 16.91 7.40 8.98
C VAL A 210 17.61 7.49 10.34
N PRO A 211 18.00 8.69 10.79
CA PRO A 211 18.42 8.89 12.18
C PRO A 211 17.34 8.40 13.13
N ALA A 212 17.71 7.58 14.11
CA ALA A 212 16.75 6.95 15.03
C ALA A 212 15.93 7.99 15.81
N LYS A 213 16.56 9.11 16.15
CA LYS A 213 15.89 10.24 16.81
C LYS A 213 14.71 10.77 15.98
N GLU A 214 14.90 10.99 14.68
CA GLU A 214 13.84 11.52 13.81
C GLU A 214 12.65 10.55 13.68
N TYR A 215 12.92 9.24 13.74
CA TYR A 215 11.88 8.22 13.74
C TYR A 215 11.12 8.16 15.08
N PHE A 216 11.85 8.12 16.20
CA PHE A 216 11.28 8.03 17.53
C PHE A 216 10.56 9.30 18.00
N ASP A 217 10.84 10.45 17.40
CA ASP A 217 10.09 11.69 17.62
C ASP A 217 8.66 11.63 17.04
N LYS A 218 8.36 10.65 16.17
CA LYS A 218 7.11 10.55 15.41
C LYS A 218 6.25 9.33 15.74
N GLN A 219 6.69 8.51 16.70
CA GLN A 219 5.95 7.35 17.18
C GLN A 219 6.18 7.15 18.68
N ASP A 220 5.27 6.43 19.33
CA ASP A 220 5.28 6.09 20.76
C ASP A 220 5.00 4.61 21.03
N ASP A 221 5.38 3.71 20.11
CA ASP A 221 5.15 2.27 20.25
C ASP A 221 5.91 1.72 21.47
N PRO A 222 5.21 1.15 22.47
CA PRO A 222 5.85 0.56 23.65
C PRO A 222 6.87 -0.54 23.33
N LYS A 223 6.72 -1.23 22.20
CA LYS A 223 7.69 -2.25 21.75
C LYS A 223 9.02 -1.64 21.32
N ALA A 224 9.02 -0.37 20.96
CA ALA A 224 10.21 0.32 20.47
C ALA A 224 11.03 0.96 21.59
N GLU A 225 10.54 0.90 22.84
CA GLU A 225 11.15 1.53 24.01
C GLU A 225 12.58 1.07 24.33
N PRO A 226 12.95 -0.22 24.18
CA PRO A 226 14.35 -0.64 24.35
C PRO A 226 15.31 0.08 23.39
N TYR A 227 14.89 0.22 22.12
CA TYR A 227 15.67 0.90 21.08
C TYR A 227 15.71 2.42 21.29
N ARG A 228 14.63 3.01 21.82
CA ARG A 228 14.62 4.43 22.21
C ARG A 228 15.70 4.72 23.27
N LYS A 229 15.84 3.85 24.27
CA LYS A 229 16.90 4.00 25.29
C LYS A 229 18.29 3.89 24.69
N GLU A 230 18.50 2.94 23.79
CA GLU A 230 19.77 2.80 23.06
C GLU A 230 20.09 4.06 22.22
N MET A 231 19.08 4.64 21.56
CA MET A 231 19.20 5.91 20.85
C MET A 231 19.57 7.07 21.80
N GLU A 232 18.97 7.15 22.98
CA GLU A 232 19.27 8.20 23.97
C GLU A 232 20.72 8.14 24.49
N GLU A 233 21.32 6.94 24.54
CA GLU A 233 22.73 6.77 24.92
C GLU A 233 23.70 7.25 23.83
N ASN A 234 23.33 7.15 22.55
CA ASN A 234 24.17 7.57 21.43
C ASN A 234 23.36 8.14 20.23
N PRO A 235 22.77 9.34 20.37
CA PRO A 235 21.78 9.85 19.42
C PRO A 235 22.36 10.19 18.04
N ASP A 236 23.64 10.55 17.96
CA ASP A 236 24.29 10.98 16.72
C ASP A 236 24.78 9.80 15.86
N ASN A 237 24.78 8.58 16.42
CA ASN A 237 25.19 7.36 15.74
C ASN A 237 24.20 6.22 16.01
N ALA A 238 22.91 6.51 15.89
CA ALA A 238 21.84 5.53 15.98
C ALA A 238 20.91 5.69 14.78
N TYR A 239 20.65 4.59 14.08
CA TYR A 239 19.84 4.58 12.87
C TYR A 239 18.72 3.55 12.96
N VAL A 240 17.60 3.86 12.31
CA VAL A 240 16.52 2.90 12.04
C VAL A 240 16.58 2.56 10.56
N ARG A 241 16.56 1.26 10.25
CA ARG A 241 16.46 0.77 8.88
C ARG A 241 15.05 0.28 8.62
N PHE A 242 14.50 0.62 7.45
CA PHE A 242 13.28 0.03 6.95
C PHE A 242 13.50 -0.58 5.57
N LEU A 243 13.11 -1.85 5.40
CA LEU A 243 13.14 -2.56 4.13
C LEU A 243 11.75 -3.13 3.79
N CYS A 244 11.36 -2.98 2.52
CA CYS A 244 10.13 -3.56 1.99
C CYS A 244 10.41 -4.99 1.50
N ASP A 245 9.80 -6.00 2.12
CA ASP A 245 10.06 -7.44 1.86
C ASP A 245 11.54 -7.85 2.00
N GLY A 246 12.36 -7.07 2.70
CA GLY A 246 13.81 -7.27 2.76
C GLY A 246 14.54 -6.92 1.46
N ALA A 247 13.90 -6.20 0.54
CA ALA A 247 14.51 -5.72 -0.70
C ALA A 247 15.73 -4.85 -0.41
N TRP A 248 16.77 -5.01 -1.23
CA TRP A 248 17.93 -4.11 -1.19
C TRP A 248 17.51 -2.70 -1.66
N LEU A 249 18.26 -1.69 -1.21
CA LEU A 249 18.03 -0.29 -1.57
C LEU A 249 19.04 0.16 -2.64
N PRO A 250 18.64 1.03 -3.58
CA PRO A 250 19.56 1.68 -4.51
C PRO A 250 20.70 2.40 -3.79
N GLU A 251 21.92 2.34 -4.34
CA GLU A 251 23.12 2.93 -3.76
C GLU A 251 23.67 4.06 -4.62
N VAL A 252 24.18 5.11 -3.96
CA VAL A 252 24.85 6.22 -4.63
C VAL A 252 26.03 5.73 -5.48
N GLY A 253 26.12 6.25 -6.71
CA GLY A 253 27.15 5.91 -7.69
C GLY A 253 26.85 4.66 -8.52
N LYS A 254 25.80 3.90 -8.20
CA LYS A 254 25.37 2.73 -8.98
C LYS A 254 24.34 3.09 -10.04
N LYS A 255 24.24 2.22 -11.05
CA LYS A 255 23.31 2.36 -12.17
C LYS A 255 22.19 1.34 -12.09
N TYR A 256 21.01 1.81 -12.45
CA TYR A 256 19.78 1.02 -12.42
C TYR A 256 18.94 1.29 -13.66
N ILE A 257 18.10 0.31 -14.01
CA ILE A 257 16.95 0.53 -14.88
C ILE A 257 15.72 0.68 -13.99
N TRP A 258 15.00 1.78 -14.18
CA TRP A 258 13.84 2.17 -13.40
C TRP A 258 12.61 2.13 -14.27
N PHE A 259 11.61 1.38 -13.82
CA PHE A 259 10.23 1.43 -14.27
C PHE A 259 9.48 2.27 -13.25
N VAL A 260 9.09 3.50 -13.63
CA VAL A 260 8.54 4.48 -12.69
C VAL A 260 7.12 4.89 -13.07
N GLU A 261 6.28 4.98 -12.06
CA GLU A 261 4.99 5.66 -12.07
C GLU A 261 5.21 7.15 -11.84
N VAL A 262 4.31 7.98 -12.36
CA VAL A 262 4.32 9.43 -12.15
C VAL A 262 3.15 9.83 -11.27
N LEU A 263 3.47 10.41 -10.12
CA LEU A 263 2.53 11.06 -9.25
C LEU A 263 2.63 12.58 -9.42
N GLN A 264 1.48 13.24 -9.59
CA GLN A 264 1.39 14.69 -9.63
C GLN A 264 0.88 15.17 -8.27
N GLU A 265 1.79 15.63 -7.42
CA GLU A 265 1.45 16.18 -6.11
C GLU A 265 1.74 17.68 -6.07
N GLN A 266 0.72 18.49 -5.80
CA GLN A 266 0.85 19.95 -5.64
C GLN A 266 1.60 20.66 -6.78
N GLY A 267 1.52 20.13 -8.02
CA GLY A 267 2.21 20.67 -9.19
C GLY A 267 3.68 20.25 -9.30
N LYS A 268 4.18 19.40 -8.41
CA LYS A 268 5.47 18.72 -8.52
C LYS A 268 5.26 17.31 -9.09
N THR A 269 6.08 16.97 -10.08
CA THR A 269 6.17 15.62 -10.60
C THR A 269 7.08 14.80 -9.68
N ILE A 270 6.55 13.72 -9.13
CA ILE A 270 7.28 12.76 -8.32
C ILE A 270 7.27 11.44 -9.07
N TYR A 271 8.45 10.85 -9.25
CA TYR A 271 8.59 9.51 -9.81
C TYR A 271 8.66 8.51 -8.67
N THR A 272 7.94 7.40 -8.78
CA THR A 272 8.00 6.29 -7.81
C THR A 272 8.21 4.99 -8.59
N PRO A 273 9.07 4.07 -8.17
CA PRO A 273 9.19 2.80 -8.87
C PRO A 273 7.89 2.01 -8.80
N VAL A 274 7.56 1.30 -9.88
CA VAL A 274 6.41 0.38 -9.90
C VAL A 274 6.57 -0.61 -8.74
N ASN A 275 5.57 -0.67 -7.86
CA ASN A 275 5.55 -1.54 -6.69
C ASN A 275 6.84 -1.48 -5.85
N VAL A 276 7.31 -0.27 -5.50
CA VAL A 276 8.45 0.00 -4.60
C VAL A 276 9.78 -0.55 -5.13
N TYR A 277 9.99 -1.86 -5.04
CA TYR A 277 11.21 -2.52 -5.47
C TYR A 277 11.04 -3.32 -6.78
N GLU A 278 9.82 -3.65 -7.22
CA GLU A 278 9.64 -4.50 -8.43
C GLU A 278 10.07 -3.79 -9.72
N GLY A 279 9.95 -2.46 -9.74
CA GLY A 279 10.35 -1.59 -10.86
C GLY A 279 11.83 -1.20 -10.87
N ILE A 280 12.68 -1.79 -10.01
CA ILE A 280 14.10 -1.43 -9.92
C ILE A 280 14.97 -2.62 -10.31
N TYR A 281 15.76 -2.48 -11.38
CA TYR A 281 16.81 -3.43 -11.75
C TYR A 281 18.19 -2.82 -11.53
N GLU A 282 19.02 -3.45 -10.72
CA GLU A 282 20.45 -3.13 -10.61
C GLU A 282 21.20 -3.64 -11.85
N ILE A 283 22.04 -2.79 -12.44
CA ILE A 283 22.90 -3.17 -13.54
C ILE A 283 24.21 -3.71 -12.96
N LYS A 284 24.49 -4.99 -13.17
CA LYS A 284 25.73 -5.65 -12.75
C LYS A 284 26.45 -6.22 -13.96
N ASN A 285 27.56 -5.59 -14.35
CA ASN A 285 28.36 -6.00 -15.51
C ASN A 285 27.51 -6.08 -16.80
N ASN A 286 27.12 -7.29 -17.21
CA ASN A 286 26.35 -7.57 -18.42
C ASN A 286 24.95 -8.15 -18.11
N SER A 287 24.56 -8.18 -16.83
CA SER A 287 23.23 -8.58 -16.37
C SER A 287 22.50 -7.41 -15.71
N VAL A 288 21.19 -7.55 -15.67
CA VAL A 288 20.30 -6.75 -14.85
C VAL A 288 19.58 -7.67 -13.89
N GLU A 289 19.46 -7.24 -12.64
CA GLU A 289 18.91 -8.03 -11.54
C GLU A 289 17.96 -7.17 -10.73
N ARG A 290 16.73 -7.64 -10.48
CA ARG A 290 15.83 -7.02 -9.50
C ARG A 290 15.60 -7.94 -8.31
N PHE A 291 15.24 -7.35 -7.19
CA PHE A 291 14.82 -8.10 -6.02
C PHE A 291 13.51 -8.87 -6.29
N ALA A 292 13.43 -10.10 -5.79
CA ALA A 292 12.22 -10.88 -5.77
C ALA A 292 12.11 -11.65 -4.45
N PRO A 293 11.03 -11.45 -3.68
CA PRO A 293 10.82 -12.23 -2.47
C PRO A 293 10.48 -13.68 -2.82
N ALA A 294 10.74 -14.60 -1.88
CA ALA A 294 10.49 -16.03 -2.06
C ALA A 294 9.04 -16.36 -2.46
N SER A 295 8.06 -15.54 -2.05
CA SER A 295 6.66 -15.66 -2.43
C SER A 295 6.39 -15.47 -3.93
N MET A 296 7.30 -14.82 -4.67
CA MET A 296 7.14 -14.55 -6.09
C MET A 296 7.45 -15.77 -6.99
N GLU A 297 8.12 -16.80 -6.46
CA GLU A 297 8.50 -18.01 -7.21
C GLU A 297 7.31 -18.91 -7.60
N ILE A 298 6.12 -18.68 -7.02
CA ILE A 298 4.93 -19.52 -7.21
C ILE A 298 3.78 -18.69 -7.81
N MET A 299 3.23 -19.09 -8.97
CA MET A 299 2.04 -18.45 -9.56
C MET A 299 0.79 -18.69 -8.68
N PRO A 300 -0.22 -17.80 -8.71
CA PRO A 300 -1.50 -18.03 -8.02
C PRO A 300 -2.22 -19.33 -8.42
N ASP A 301 -1.92 -19.87 -9.61
CA ASP A 301 -2.44 -21.14 -10.11
C ASP A 301 -1.53 -22.35 -9.80
N GLY A 302 -0.46 -22.15 -9.02
CA GLY A 302 0.50 -23.18 -8.63
C GLY A 302 1.53 -23.52 -9.71
N THR A 303 1.57 -22.82 -10.85
CA THR A 303 2.59 -23.03 -11.87
C THR A 303 3.86 -22.21 -11.58
N ALA A 304 5.03 -22.72 -11.99
CA ALA A 304 6.27 -21.95 -11.94
C ALA A 304 6.39 -21.13 -13.23
N GLY A 305 5.91 -19.89 -13.22
CA GLY A 305 6.33 -18.90 -14.20
C GLY A 305 7.75 -18.46 -13.87
N ILE A 306 8.66 -18.43 -14.84
CA ILE A 306 10.02 -17.92 -14.62
C ILE A 306 9.90 -16.39 -14.52
N PRO A 307 10.01 -15.78 -13.33
CA PRO A 307 9.94 -14.35 -13.23
C PRO A 307 11.21 -13.77 -13.86
N GLU A 308 11.06 -12.67 -14.59
CA GLU A 308 12.14 -12.02 -15.34
C GLU A 308 13.02 -11.15 -14.44
N ASN A 309 13.44 -11.72 -13.31
CA ASN A 309 14.19 -11.01 -12.29
C ASN A 309 15.67 -10.83 -12.63
N ILE A 310 16.19 -11.74 -13.46
CA ILE A 310 17.59 -11.74 -13.90
C ILE A 310 17.62 -11.97 -15.40
N MET A 311 18.30 -11.09 -16.13
CA MET A 311 18.55 -11.27 -17.57
C MET A 311 19.80 -10.52 -18.01
N THR A 312 20.23 -10.74 -19.25
CA THR A 312 21.29 -9.93 -19.84
C THR A 312 20.80 -8.51 -20.13
N PHE A 313 21.70 -7.53 -20.04
CA PHE A 313 21.35 -6.13 -20.34
C PHE A 313 20.77 -5.98 -21.76
N SER A 314 21.36 -6.66 -22.75
CA SER A 314 20.84 -6.64 -24.13
C SER A 314 19.44 -7.26 -24.26
N ARG A 315 19.11 -8.30 -23.48
CA ARG A 315 17.74 -8.85 -23.48
C ARG A 315 16.77 -7.85 -22.85
N MET A 316 17.14 -7.21 -21.75
CA MET A 316 16.31 -6.19 -21.11
C MET A 316 15.96 -5.05 -22.07
N GLU A 317 16.95 -4.52 -22.81
CA GLU A 317 16.68 -3.49 -23.81
C GLU A 317 15.70 -3.98 -24.90
N GLN A 318 15.84 -5.23 -25.36
CA GLN A 318 14.90 -5.83 -26.32
C GLN A 318 13.49 -5.97 -25.76
N GLU A 319 13.33 -6.40 -24.51
CA GLU A 319 12.02 -6.51 -23.87
C GLU A 319 11.37 -5.14 -23.65
N ILE A 320 12.17 -4.11 -23.35
CA ILE A 320 11.68 -2.75 -23.21
C ILE A 320 11.18 -2.19 -24.56
N ASP A 321 11.81 -2.56 -25.67
CA ASP A 321 11.48 -2.06 -27.01
C ASP A 321 10.30 -2.79 -27.69
N LYS A 322 9.83 -3.92 -27.14
CA LYS A 322 8.67 -4.67 -27.66
C LYS A 322 7.35 -3.94 -27.46
#